data_AF-A0A2M6YNK4-F1
#
_entry.id   AF-A0A2M6YNK4-F1
#
_cell.length_a   1.000
_cell.length_b   1.000
_cell.length_c   1.000
_cell.angle_alpha   90.00
_cell.angle_beta   90.00
_cell.angle_gamma   90.00
#
_symmetry.space_group_name_H-M   'P 1'
#
loop_
_entity.id
_entity.type
_entity.pdbx_description
1 polymer ?
#
loop_
_entity_poly.entity_id
_entity_poly.type
_entity_poly.pdbx_seq_one_letter_code
_entity_poly.pdbx_strand_id
1 'polypeptide(L)'
;VRAAGDLFLLHQWIKNEPVDLLIGNTYLKYVARDEDIPLVRFGLPILDRVGHQYFPTVGYRGGLRLLEKVLNALLDREDRDAPEERFELVI
;
A
#
# COMPACT_ATOMS: atom_id res chain seq x y z
N VAL A 1 -19.77 3.18 -21.49
CA VAL A 1 -19.28 4.27 -20.61
C VAL A 1 -17.76 4.16 -20.58
N ARG A 2 -17.00 5.11 -21.13
CA ARG A 2 -15.54 5.16 -20.93
C ARG A 2 -15.31 5.77 -19.55
N ALA A 3 -14.87 4.97 -18.59
CA ALA A 3 -14.38 5.50 -17.33
C ALA A 3 -13.08 6.27 -17.58
N ALA A 4 -12.88 7.39 -16.88
CA ALA A 4 -11.66 8.21 -17.05
C ALA A 4 -10.38 7.47 -16.64
N GLY A 5 -10.50 6.39 -15.85
CA GLY A 5 -9.43 5.47 -15.50
C GLY A 5 -10.00 4.28 -14.74
N ASP A 6 -9.28 3.16 -14.80
CA ASP A 6 -9.60 1.94 -14.06
C ASP A 6 -8.32 1.29 -13.51
N LEU A 7 -8.48 0.22 -12.72
CA LEU A 7 -7.36 -0.50 -12.12
C LEU A 7 -6.50 -1.22 -13.16
N PHE A 8 -7.08 -1.54 -14.32
CA PHE A 8 -6.36 -2.19 -15.40
C PHE A 8 -5.37 -1.21 -16.05
N LEU A 9 -5.82 0.01 -16.35
CA LEU A 9 -4.98 1.09 -16.86
C LEU A 9 -3.86 1.44 -15.86
N LEU A 10 -4.19 1.51 -14.56
CA LEU A 10 -3.19 1.73 -13.52
C LEU A 10 -2.11 0.62 -13.53
N HIS A 11 -2.53 -0.64 -13.64
CA HIS A 11 -1.60 -1.77 -13.72
C HIS A 11 -0.72 -1.70 -14.97
N GLN A 12 -1.25 -1.22 -16.11
CA GLN A 12 -0.44 -0.98 -17.32
C GLN A 12 0.62 0.10 -17.10
N TRP A 13 0.31 1.16 -16.34
CA TRP A 13 1.30 2.20 -16.01
C TRP A 13 2.40 1.67 -15.10
N ILE A 14 2.05 0.93 -14.06
CA ILE A 14 3.01 0.32 -13.13
C ILE A 14 3.99 -0.61 -13.86
N LYS A 15 3.51 -1.35 -14.87
CA LYS A 15 4.37 -2.20 -15.71
C LYS A 15 5.39 -1.44 -16.55
N ASN A 16 5.05 -0.22 -16.96
CA ASN A 16 5.96 0.61 -17.74
C ASN A 16 6.94 1.37 -16.84
N GLU A 17 6.46 1.84 -15.69
CA GLU A 17 7.23 2.59 -14.70
C GLU A 17 6.88 2.08 -13.29
N PRO A 18 7.77 1.30 -12.66
CA PRO A 18 7.49 0.69 -11.37
C PRO A 18 7.43 1.75 -10.27
N VAL A 19 6.63 1.47 -9.23
CA VAL A 19 6.43 2.36 -8.08
C VAL A 19 6.78 1.65 -6.78
N ASP A 20 7.18 2.43 -5.77
CA ASP A 20 7.62 1.87 -4.48
C ASP A 20 6.45 1.50 -3.56
N LEU A 21 5.29 2.14 -3.74
CA LEU A 21 4.13 2.01 -2.85
C LEU A 21 2.82 2.17 -3.60
N LEU A 22 1.84 1.31 -3.28
CA LEU A 22 0.45 1.44 -3.74
C LEU A 22 -0.47 1.84 -2.59
N ILE A 23 -1.39 2.77 -2.87
CA ILE A 23 -2.43 3.21 -1.94
C ILE A 23 -3.80 3.04 -2.59
N GLY A 24 -4.70 2.30 -1.96
CA GLY A 24 -6.09 2.22 -2.41
C GLY A 24 -6.88 1.07 -1.81
N ASN A 25 -7.90 0.61 -2.52
CA ASN A 25 -8.89 -0.33 -2.00
C ASN A 25 -8.44 -1.81 -2.13
N THR A 26 -9.28 -2.74 -1.66
CA THR A 26 -8.94 -4.19 -1.65
C THR A 26 -8.65 -4.76 -3.05
N TYR A 27 -9.18 -4.18 -4.12
CA TYR A 27 -8.97 -4.70 -5.48
C TYR A 27 -7.51 -4.55 -5.94
N LEU A 28 -6.77 -3.57 -5.43
CA LEU A 28 -5.33 -3.42 -5.72
C LEU A 28 -4.47 -4.55 -5.17
N LYS A 29 -5.02 -5.43 -4.32
CA LYS A 29 -4.31 -6.61 -3.82
C LYS A 29 -3.77 -7.50 -4.94
N TYR A 30 -4.49 -7.60 -6.07
CA TYR A 30 -4.04 -8.40 -7.21
C TYR A 30 -2.81 -7.76 -7.86
N VAL A 31 -2.88 -6.45 -8.16
CA VAL A 31 -1.77 -5.69 -8.72
C VAL A 31 -0.54 -5.71 -7.82
N ALA A 32 -0.74 -5.48 -6.52
CA ALA A 32 0.32 -5.48 -5.52
C ALA A 32 1.05 -6.83 -5.41
N ARG A 33 0.33 -7.94 -5.61
CA ARG A 33 0.91 -9.28 -5.59
C ARG A 33 1.68 -9.59 -6.87
N ASP A 34 1.14 -9.20 -8.01
CA ASP A 34 1.74 -9.50 -9.32
C ASP A 34 3.04 -8.72 -9.53
N GLU A 35 3.09 -7.47 -9.07
CA GLU A 35 4.25 -6.57 -9.24
C GLU A 35 5.17 -6.51 -8.00
N ASP A 36 4.86 -7.29 -6.94
CA ASP A 36 5.55 -7.27 -5.63
C ASP A 36 5.77 -5.86 -5.04
N ILE A 37 4.66 -5.12 -4.86
CA ILE A 37 4.66 -3.76 -4.33
C ILE A 37 3.86 -3.70 -3.03
N PRO A 38 4.36 -3.07 -1.96
CA PRO A 38 3.63 -2.92 -0.72
C PRO A 38 2.34 -2.10 -0.92
N LEU A 39 1.23 -2.59 -0.34
CA LEU A 39 -0.12 -2.01 -0.50
C LEU A 39 -0.66 -1.47 0.83
N VAL A 40 -0.80 -0.16 0.90
CA VAL A 40 -1.53 0.54 1.98
C VAL A 40 -3.01 0.62 1.61
N ARG A 41 -3.83 -0.09 2.38
CA ARG A 41 -5.28 -0.08 2.19
C ARG A 41 -5.90 1.21 2.69
N PHE A 42 -6.48 1.97 1.77
CA PHE A 42 -7.09 3.27 2.04
C PHE A 42 -8.30 3.51 1.12
N GLY A 43 -9.34 4.14 1.66
CA GLY A 43 -10.58 4.39 0.93
C GLY A 43 -11.58 3.24 0.99
N LEU A 44 -12.36 3.08 -0.07
CA LEU A 44 -13.50 2.16 -0.14
C LEU A 44 -13.45 1.32 -1.44
N PRO A 45 -13.86 0.03 -1.43
CA PRO A 45 -14.15 -0.82 -0.28
C PRO A 45 -12.89 -1.52 0.26
N ILE A 46 -12.78 -1.63 1.59
CA ILE A 46 -11.78 -2.49 2.25
C ILE A 46 -12.51 -3.69 2.86
N LEU A 47 -12.42 -4.83 2.18
CA LEU A 47 -13.17 -6.05 2.50
C LEU A 47 -12.33 -7.11 3.23
N ASP A 48 -11.01 -7.05 3.09
CA ASP A 48 -10.08 -8.11 3.52
C ASP A 48 -9.39 -7.85 4.86
N ARG A 49 -9.76 -6.76 5.55
CA ARG A 49 -9.24 -6.40 6.87
C ARG A 49 -10.38 -5.98 7.79
N VAL A 50 -10.31 -6.38 9.05
CA VAL A 50 -11.33 -6.09 10.08
C VAL A 50 -10.88 -4.88 10.90
N GLY A 51 -11.84 -4.03 11.29
CA GLY A 51 -11.61 -2.95 12.25
C GLY A 51 -11.00 -1.66 11.69
N HIS A 52 -10.65 -1.59 10.39
CA HIS A 52 -10.11 -0.36 9.78
C HIS A 52 -11.07 0.84 9.87
N GLN A 53 -12.37 0.57 9.87
CA GLN A 53 -13.44 1.57 9.94
C GLN A 53 -13.50 2.33 11.28
N TYR A 54 -12.95 1.76 12.36
CA TYR A 54 -12.94 2.40 13.67
C TYR A 54 -11.85 3.47 13.81
N PHE A 55 -10.88 3.48 12.89
CA PHE A 55 -9.77 4.42 12.94
C PHE A 55 -10.03 5.62 12.02
N PRO A 56 -9.78 6.85 12.51
CA PRO A 56 -9.95 8.04 11.70
C PRO A 56 -8.92 8.09 10.57
N THR A 57 -9.33 8.52 9.39
CA THR A 57 -8.46 8.79 8.24
C THR A 57 -8.24 10.29 8.00
N VAL A 58 -9.03 11.15 8.64
CA VAL A 58 -9.00 12.61 8.49
C VAL A 58 -8.48 13.33 9.73
N GLY A 59 -8.05 14.58 9.54
CA GLY A 59 -7.45 15.42 10.59
C GLY A 59 -6.04 14.98 10.99
N TYR A 60 -5.43 15.66 11.96
CA TYR A 60 -4.06 15.37 12.40
C TYR A 60 -3.89 13.93 12.90
N ARG A 61 -4.89 13.39 13.60
CA ARG A 61 -4.88 11.99 14.06
C ARG A 61 -4.94 11.01 12.89
N GLY A 62 -5.76 11.27 11.88
CA GLY A 62 -5.83 10.43 10.69
C GLY A 62 -4.58 10.51 9.82
N GLY A 63 -4.01 11.71 9.68
CA GLY A 63 -2.74 11.93 8.98
C GLY A 63 -1.58 11.17 9.64
N LEU A 64 -1.46 11.23 10.98
CA LEU A 64 -0.46 10.46 11.72
C LEU A 64 -0.64 8.95 11.52
N ARG A 65 -1.88 8.46 11.52
CA ARG A 65 -2.18 7.04 11.25
C ARG A 65 -1.86 6.62 9.82
N LEU A 66 -2.12 7.49 8.84
CA LEU A 66 -1.77 7.21 7.45
C LEU A 66 -0.25 7.15 7.29
N LEU A 67 0.47 8.09 7.91
CA LEU A 67 1.93 8.08 7.93
C LEU A 67 2.49 6.80 8.56
N GLU A 68 1.97 6.41 9.73
CA GLU A 68 2.33 5.15 10.40
C GLU A 68 2.15 3.94 9.47
N LYS A 69 1.03 3.86 8.75
CA LYS A 69 0.77 2.76 7.79
C LYS A 69 1.74 2.75 6.60
N VAL A 70 2.10 3.93 6.10
CA VAL A 70 3.05 4.06 4.98
C VAL A 70 4.44 3.63 5.43
N LEU A 71 4.90 4.13 6.58
CA LEU A 71 6.21 3.79 7.14
C LEU A 71 6.32 2.29 7.42
N ASN A 72 5.33 1.70 8.10
CA ASN A 72 5.34 0.26 8.37
C ASN A 72 5.41 -0.55 7.07
N ALA A 73 4.66 -0.16 6.03
CA ALA A 73 4.67 -0.89 4.77
C ALA A 73 6.02 -0.82 4.02
N LEU A 74 6.77 0.27 4.18
CA LEU A 74 8.10 0.45 3.58
C LEU A 74 9.17 -0.29 4.39
N LEU A 75 9.15 -0.15 5.72
CA LEU A 75 10.09 -0.83 6.62
C LEU A 75 9.90 -2.35 6.58
N ASP A 76 8.65 -2.83 6.57
CA ASP A 76 8.34 -4.26 6.42
C ASP A 76 8.92 -4.83 5.10
N ARG A 77 8.99 -4.02 4.04
CA ARG A 77 9.59 -4.42 2.76
C ARG A 77 11.11 -4.44 2.87
N GLU A 78 11.70 -3.42 3.46
CA GLU A 78 13.14 -3.32 3.67
C GLU A 78 13.66 -4.49 4.50
N ASP A 79 13.01 -4.80 5.62
CA ASP A 79 13.33 -5.95 6.47
C ASP A 79 13.21 -7.29 5.74
N ARG A 80 12.20 -7.43 4.88
CA ARG A 80 11.97 -8.66 4.09
C ARG A 80 13.04 -8.85 3.01
N ASP A 81 13.48 -7.76 2.39
CA ASP A 81 14.40 -7.78 1.25
C ASP A 81 15.88 -7.67 1.72
N ALA A 82 16.13 -7.32 2.98
CA ALA A 82 17.47 -7.19 3.55
C ALA A 82 18.22 -8.54 3.62
N PRO A 83 19.48 -8.60 3.17
CA PRO A 83 20.34 -9.76 3.41
C PRO A 83 20.67 -9.87 4.90
N GLU A 84 20.94 -11.09 5.38
CA GLU A 84 21.15 -11.39 6.81
C GLU A 84 22.24 -10.53 7.47
N GLU A 85 23.25 -10.14 6.69
CA GLU A 85 24.35 -9.26 7.12
C GLU A 85 23.98 -7.78 7.30
N ARG A 86 22.87 -7.32 6.71
CA ARG A 86 22.34 -5.95 6.81
C ARG A 86 21.04 -5.88 7.59
N PHE A 87 20.64 -6.98 8.24
CA PHE A 87 19.45 -7.00 9.05
C PHE A 87 19.71 -6.24 10.36
N GLU A 88 19.02 -5.11 10.53
CA GLU A 88 19.23 -4.20 11.66
C GLU A 88 18.11 -4.37 12.71
N LEU A 89 18.47 -4.25 13.99
CA LEU A 89 17.47 -4.27 15.07
C LEU A 89 16.69 -2.96 15.18
N VAL A 90 17.30 -1.85 14.76
CA VAL A 90 16.74 -0.51 14.79
C VAL A 90 17.12 0.17 13.49
N ILE A 91 16.11 0.52 12.70
CA ILE A 91 16.21 1.28 11.44
C ILE A 91 15.90 2.76 11.73
#